data_AF-A0A8B7JWD1-F1
#
_entry.id   AF-A0A8B7JWD1-F1
#
_cell.length_a   1.000
_cell.length_b   1.000
_cell.length_c   1.000
_cell.angle_alpha   90.00
_cell.angle_beta   90.00
_cell.angle_gamma   90.00
#
_symmetry.space_group_name_H-M   'P 1'
#
loop_
_entity.id
_entity.type
_entity.pdbx_description
1 polymer ?
#
loop_
_entity_poly.entity_id
_entity_poly.type
_entity_poly.pdbx_seq_one_letter_code
_entity_poly.pdbx_strand_id
1 'polypeptide(L)'
;MGDPHYITFDRLVHHFQGKYTYILAQTIPNLPDTLTQFSIEGMNYPLPLSRHITYLKEILINVYNHTVRFRQKKQLLLDGVRVIPPARPHEGIRIYQRATRIYLETDFGLYLSFDGNQNAEIKLANTYKNRVEGLCGNFDGSYRNDFTKPDGVWVRNVNAFGESWKVPLKRTISRLRRDVTSEDDSEEEPDPGLFQGCNKNMLEQQNSTSRCQILTESNGPFVNCHSTISPAFYFTSCLFDMCIEEDDDATLCRSLEQYVLACQEQGVNMEGWRQQTVCAMQCPANSNYSSCMSACPASCADLTSPSECDSPCVEGCECLPGYVLSGFDCVPYKQCGCIYLDKYYEIGETFTTDDCSQTCQCTESSTVSCSNIVCASDEICGISNYARGCYRSGPCMPSPCQNDGVCSETTNDTSLRFSCECPELYTGPNCETERIDQTPFKEKQDHTVAIAVGVVAGVVVVVLILISSAVYLSRRKRKHKHSFERTDKTGDSSFNQSRDALDHSVYEQNYGCIVNAAFDQNEPQNTYSS
;
A
#
# COMPACT_ATOMS: atom_id res chain seq x y z
N MET A 1 -4.48 -1.42 -6.34
CA MET A 1 -4.11 -0.44 -5.30
C MET A 1 -2.88 -0.88 -4.53
N GLY A 2 -2.69 -2.19 -4.36
CA GLY A 2 -1.61 -2.75 -3.57
C GLY A 2 -2.14 -3.14 -2.20
N ASP A 3 -1.38 -3.95 -1.46
CA ASP A 3 -1.81 -4.46 -0.16
C ASP A 3 -2.22 -3.33 0.80
N PRO A 4 -3.38 -3.43 1.48
CA PRO A 4 -4.29 -4.59 1.47
C PRO A 4 -5.39 -4.57 0.39
N HIS A 5 -5.47 -3.53 -0.44
CA HIS A 5 -6.55 -3.27 -1.38
C HIS A 5 -6.30 -3.85 -2.78
N TYR A 6 -7.10 -4.84 -3.17
CA TYR A 6 -7.01 -5.52 -4.46
C TYR A 6 -8.29 -5.32 -5.29
N ILE A 7 -8.09 -5.20 -6.61
CA ILE A 7 -9.14 -5.31 -7.62
C ILE A 7 -8.68 -6.43 -8.56
N THR A 8 -9.50 -7.47 -8.70
CA THR A 8 -9.21 -8.59 -9.61
C THR A 8 -9.45 -8.20 -11.07
N PHE A 9 -9.03 -9.06 -12.01
CA PHE A 9 -9.32 -8.85 -13.43
C PHE A 9 -10.83 -8.77 -13.72
N ASP A 10 -11.64 -9.48 -12.95
CA ASP A 10 -13.10 -9.51 -13.08
C ASP A 10 -13.80 -8.49 -12.15
N ARG A 11 -13.03 -7.54 -11.62
CA ARG A 11 -13.46 -6.39 -10.82
C ARG A 11 -13.99 -6.74 -9.43
N LEU A 12 -13.72 -7.94 -8.92
CA LEU A 12 -13.93 -8.23 -7.49
C LEU A 12 -12.98 -7.35 -6.68
N VAL A 13 -13.54 -6.63 -5.73
CA VAL A 13 -12.79 -5.90 -4.72
C VAL A 13 -12.59 -6.79 -3.51
N HIS A 14 -11.35 -6.86 -3.00
CA HIS A 14 -11.07 -7.52 -1.73
C HIS A 14 -9.93 -6.86 -0.96
N HIS A 15 -9.93 -7.13 0.35
CA HIS A 15 -9.05 -6.55 1.35
C HIS A 15 -8.34 -7.70 2.08
N PHE A 16 -7.10 -7.95 1.70
CA PHE A 16 -6.30 -9.05 2.25
C PHE A 16 -5.04 -8.49 2.90
N GLN A 17 -4.83 -8.73 4.20
CA GLN A 17 -3.65 -8.26 4.94
C GLN A 17 -2.59 -9.36 5.05
N GLY A 18 -2.00 -9.73 3.92
CA GLY A 18 -0.98 -10.78 3.86
C GLY A 18 0.41 -10.28 4.28
N LYS A 19 1.13 -11.03 5.13
CA LYS A 19 2.44 -10.62 5.70
C LYS A 19 3.68 -11.02 4.90
N TYR A 20 3.49 -11.81 3.84
CA TYR A 20 4.56 -12.50 3.12
C TYR A 20 4.53 -12.19 1.63
N THR A 21 5.15 -13.06 0.84
CA THR A 21 5.08 -13.03 -0.62
C THR A 21 3.92 -13.90 -1.10
N TYR A 22 3.10 -13.33 -1.99
CA TYR A 22 1.92 -13.99 -2.55
C TYR A 22 1.93 -13.90 -4.08
N ILE A 23 1.36 -14.92 -4.73
CA ILE A 23 1.11 -14.89 -6.17
C ILE A 23 -0.01 -13.89 -6.47
N LEU A 24 0.32 -12.77 -7.11
CA LEU A 24 -0.69 -11.82 -7.58
C LEU A 24 -1.39 -12.37 -8.81
N ALA A 25 -0.61 -12.78 -9.80
CA ALA A 25 -1.11 -13.42 -11.01
C ALA A 25 -0.02 -14.32 -11.61
N GLN A 26 -0.39 -15.53 -12.00
CA GLN A 26 0.49 -16.42 -12.76
C GLN A 26 -0.34 -17.19 -13.78
N THR A 27 0.33 -17.64 -14.85
CA THR A 27 -0.31 -18.56 -15.80
C THR A 27 -0.59 -19.92 -15.18
N ILE A 28 -1.68 -20.54 -15.63
CA ILE A 28 -2.12 -21.87 -15.19
C ILE A 28 -1.16 -22.97 -15.68
N PRO A 29 -1.14 -24.15 -15.04
CA PRO A 29 -0.46 -25.32 -15.60
C PRO A 29 -1.07 -25.70 -16.97
N ASN A 30 -0.23 -26.19 -17.90
CA ASN A 30 -0.64 -26.60 -19.26
C ASN A 30 -1.19 -25.45 -20.13
N LEU A 31 -0.47 -24.33 -20.13
CA LEU A 31 -0.72 -23.22 -21.04
C LEU A 31 -0.53 -23.68 -22.50
N PRO A 32 -1.39 -23.27 -23.46
CA PRO A 32 -1.15 -23.54 -24.88
C PRO A 32 0.17 -22.94 -25.35
N ASP A 33 0.88 -23.62 -26.25
CA ASP A 33 2.18 -23.16 -26.79
C ASP A 33 2.12 -21.79 -27.48
N THR A 34 0.93 -21.31 -27.82
CA THR A 34 0.71 -19.97 -28.41
C THR A 34 0.78 -18.84 -27.38
N LEU A 35 0.82 -19.13 -26.08
CA LEU A 35 0.85 -18.14 -25.01
C LEU A 35 2.14 -18.26 -24.21
N THR A 36 2.70 -17.12 -23.84
CA THR A 36 3.92 -17.04 -23.02
C THR A 36 3.58 -17.24 -21.54
N GLN A 37 4.38 -18.06 -20.86
CA GLN A 37 4.28 -18.29 -19.42
C GLN A 37 4.82 -17.09 -18.63
N PHE A 38 4.15 -16.73 -17.54
CA PHE A 38 4.64 -15.73 -16.59
C PHE A 38 4.17 -16.01 -15.15
N SER A 39 4.88 -15.40 -14.18
CA SER A 39 4.47 -15.33 -12.77
C SER A 39 4.77 -13.94 -12.21
N ILE A 40 3.85 -13.40 -11.42
CA ILE A 40 3.96 -12.12 -10.75
C ILE A 40 3.68 -12.34 -9.26
N GLU A 41 4.66 -12.00 -8.44
CA GLU A 41 4.62 -12.14 -6.99
C GLU A 41 4.66 -10.76 -6.34
N GLY A 42 3.81 -10.53 -5.36
CA GLY A 42 3.80 -9.32 -4.53
C GLY A 42 4.37 -9.66 -3.17
N MET A 43 5.45 -8.99 -2.80
CA MET A 43 6.01 -9.09 -1.45
C MET A 43 5.43 -7.98 -0.58
N ASN A 44 4.70 -8.37 0.46
CA ASN A 44 4.18 -7.44 1.43
C ASN A 44 5.11 -7.34 2.64
N TYR A 45 5.06 -6.22 3.34
CA TYR A 45 5.81 -6.00 4.57
C TYR A 45 4.92 -5.35 5.64
N PRO A 46 4.91 -5.89 6.87
CA PRO A 46 4.13 -5.34 7.96
C PRO A 46 4.75 -4.04 8.49
N LEU A 47 3.90 -3.14 8.96
CA LEU A 47 4.35 -1.95 9.67
C LEU A 47 5.11 -2.34 10.95
N PRO A 48 6.28 -1.73 11.21
CA PRO A 48 7.05 -2.00 12.43
C PRO A 48 6.25 -1.80 13.72
N LEU A 49 5.40 -0.77 13.78
CA LEU A 49 4.61 -0.43 14.96
C LEU A 49 3.25 -1.14 15.02
N SER A 50 2.75 -1.62 13.89
CA SER A 50 1.41 -2.21 13.75
C SER A 50 1.45 -3.44 12.85
N ARG A 51 2.02 -4.54 13.36
CA ARG A 51 2.32 -5.76 12.58
C ARG A 51 1.12 -6.51 11.98
N HIS A 52 -0.10 -6.06 12.25
CA HIS A 52 -1.32 -6.58 11.63
C HIS A 52 -1.67 -5.86 10.33
N ILE A 53 -1.03 -4.73 10.05
CA ILE A 53 -1.15 -3.96 8.82
C ILE A 53 0.10 -4.19 7.99
N THR A 54 -0.11 -4.48 6.73
CA THR A 54 0.89 -4.77 5.70
C THR A 54 0.70 -3.86 4.50
N TYR A 55 1.78 -3.65 3.76
CA TYR A 55 1.76 -2.95 2.47
C TYR A 55 2.65 -3.63 1.46
N LEU A 56 2.36 -3.41 0.19
CA LEU A 56 3.20 -3.89 -0.91
C LEU A 56 4.57 -3.20 -0.85
N LYS A 57 5.64 -4.00 -0.83
CA LYS A 57 7.04 -3.53 -0.77
C LYS A 57 7.73 -3.69 -2.12
N GLU A 58 7.51 -4.80 -2.79
CA GLU A 58 8.12 -5.08 -4.09
C GLU A 58 7.29 -6.06 -4.91
N ILE A 59 7.49 -6.01 -6.22
CA ILE A 59 6.88 -6.93 -7.18
C ILE A 59 8.01 -7.67 -7.89
N LEU A 60 7.90 -9.00 -7.92
CA LEU A 60 8.78 -9.89 -8.66
C LEU A 60 8.04 -10.41 -9.89
N ILE A 61 8.66 -10.30 -11.06
CA ILE A 61 8.07 -10.65 -12.35
C ILE A 61 9.01 -11.64 -13.02
N ASN A 62 8.52 -12.84 -13.27
CA ASN A 62 9.25 -13.88 -13.98
C ASN A 62 8.61 -14.06 -15.36
N VAL A 63 9.34 -13.71 -16.42
CA VAL A 63 8.88 -13.77 -17.82
C VAL A 63 10.07 -13.86 -18.76
N TYR A 64 9.97 -14.64 -19.84
CA TYR A 64 11.06 -14.86 -20.81
C TYR A 64 12.41 -15.26 -20.18
N ASN A 65 12.38 -16.08 -19.13
CA ASN A 65 13.56 -16.47 -18.33
C ASN A 65 14.34 -15.31 -17.68
N HIS A 66 13.73 -14.13 -17.60
CA HIS A 66 14.24 -13.00 -16.84
C HIS A 66 13.45 -12.82 -15.55
N THR A 67 14.14 -12.38 -14.51
CA THR A 67 13.54 -11.97 -13.24
C THR A 67 13.67 -10.47 -13.10
N VAL A 68 12.55 -9.77 -13.22
CA VAL A 68 12.45 -8.32 -13.04
C VAL A 68 11.86 -8.03 -11.67
N ARG A 69 12.52 -7.17 -10.88
CA ARG A 69 12.03 -6.76 -9.56
C ARG A 69 11.83 -5.25 -9.49
N PHE A 70 10.60 -4.83 -9.25
CA PHE A 70 10.25 -3.45 -8.92
C PHE A 70 10.19 -3.28 -7.41
N ARG A 71 10.99 -2.36 -6.86
CA ARG A 71 11.05 -2.13 -5.40
C ARG A 71 10.74 -0.69 -5.07
N GLN A 72 10.47 -0.45 -3.78
CA GLN A 72 10.30 0.89 -3.22
C GLN A 72 11.40 1.86 -3.66
N LYS A 73 11.04 3.14 -3.72
CA LYS A 73 11.86 4.23 -4.29
C LYS A 73 12.21 3.99 -5.76
N LYS A 74 11.32 3.30 -6.47
CA LYS A 74 11.41 3.03 -7.92
C LYS A 74 12.75 2.40 -8.30
N GLN A 75 13.21 1.44 -7.50
CA GLN A 75 14.42 0.69 -7.81
C GLN A 75 14.08 -0.49 -8.72
N LEU A 76 14.77 -0.60 -9.85
CA LEU A 76 14.66 -1.71 -10.78
C LEU A 76 15.85 -2.66 -10.61
N LEU A 77 15.56 -3.94 -10.41
CA LEU A 77 16.55 -5.00 -10.57
C LEU A 77 16.17 -5.89 -11.75
N LEU A 78 17.16 -6.25 -12.55
CA LEU A 78 17.05 -7.18 -13.66
C LEU A 78 18.05 -8.31 -13.42
N ASP A 79 17.56 -9.54 -13.28
CA ASP A 79 18.36 -10.74 -13.01
C ASP A 79 19.30 -10.56 -11.81
N GLY A 80 18.81 -9.87 -10.79
CA GLY A 80 19.54 -9.55 -9.56
C GLY A 80 20.45 -8.32 -9.63
N VAL A 81 20.68 -7.73 -10.81
CA VAL A 81 21.53 -6.54 -11.00
C VAL A 81 20.68 -5.27 -11.04
N ARG A 82 21.12 -4.20 -10.38
CA ARG A 82 20.48 -2.89 -10.44
C ARG A 82 20.63 -2.27 -11.83
N VAL A 83 19.53 -1.78 -12.38
CA VAL A 83 19.50 -1.14 -13.71
C VAL A 83 18.65 0.14 -13.65
N ILE A 84 18.99 1.12 -14.48
CA ILE A 84 18.21 2.35 -14.67
C ILE A 84 17.38 2.20 -15.95
N PRO A 85 16.04 2.34 -15.91
CA PRO A 85 15.22 2.39 -17.12
C PRO A 85 15.63 3.55 -18.05
N PRO A 86 15.44 3.42 -19.38
CA PRO A 86 14.82 2.30 -20.07
C PRO A 86 15.74 1.07 -20.14
N ALA A 87 15.14 -0.11 -20.17
CA ALA A 87 15.85 -1.39 -20.33
C ALA A 87 15.04 -2.35 -21.21
N ARG A 88 15.75 -3.18 -21.99
CA ARG A 88 15.17 -4.21 -22.87
C ARG A 88 15.92 -5.54 -22.73
N PRO A 89 15.65 -6.33 -21.67
CA PRO A 89 16.33 -7.60 -21.46
C PRO A 89 16.05 -8.65 -22.53
N HIS A 90 14.91 -8.54 -23.21
CA HIS A 90 14.46 -9.42 -24.27
C HIS A 90 13.72 -8.58 -25.32
N GLU A 91 13.68 -8.99 -26.59
CA GLU A 91 13.00 -8.23 -27.65
C GLU A 91 11.51 -7.98 -27.33
N GLY A 92 10.88 -8.95 -26.68
CA GLY A 92 9.51 -8.89 -26.19
C GLY A 92 9.31 -8.24 -24.82
N ILE A 93 10.33 -7.62 -24.21
CA ILE A 93 10.20 -6.90 -22.92
C ILE A 93 10.68 -5.45 -23.08
N ARG A 94 9.83 -4.51 -22.67
CA ARG A 94 10.16 -3.08 -22.57
C ARG A 94 9.95 -2.60 -21.14
N ILE A 95 11.01 -2.12 -20.51
CA ILE A 95 10.94 -1.51 -19.17
C ILE A 95 11.28 -0.03 -19.31
N TYR A 96 10.42 0.83 -18.80
CA TYR A 96 10.58 2.28 -18.96
C TYR A 96 9.91 3.04 -17.81
N GLN A 97 10.16 4.34 -17.75
CA GLN A 97 9.53 5.24 -16.79
C GLN A 97 8.54 6.13 -17.53
N ARG A 98 7.41 6.40 -16.90
CA ARG A 98 6.43 7.38 -17.38
C ARG A 98 5.81 8.07 -16.18
N ALA A 99 5.85 9.41 -16.19
CA ALA A 99 5.49 10.26 -15.06
C ALA A 99 6.18 9.80 -13.76
N THR A 100 5.41 9.30 -12.80
CA THR A 100 5.90 8.91 -11.47
C THR A 100 6.13 7.40 -11.33
N ARG A 101 5.93 6.59 -12.37
CA ARG A 101 5.88 5.13 -12.27
C ARG A 101 6.92 4.43 -13.16
N ILE A 102 7.29 3.22 -12.77
CA ILE A 102 8.01 2.26 -13.63
C ILE A 102 7.00 1.34 -14.28
N TYR A 103 7.22 1.05 -15.55
CA TYR A 103 6.40 0.17 -16.36
C TYR A 103 7.21 -0.99 -16.91
N LEU A 104 6.58 -2.17 -16.98
CA LEU A 104 7.00 -3.30 -17.80
C LEU A 104 5.89 -3.61 -18.79
N GLU A 105 6.26 -3.68 -20.06
CA GLU A 105 5.40 -4.08 -21.15
C GLU A 105 5.99 -5.29 -21.85
N THR A 106 5.11 -6.18 -22.31
CA THR A 106 5.48 -7.32 -23.14
C THR A 106 4.75 -7.30 -24.47
N ASP A 107 5.34 -7.94 -25.46
CA ASP A 107 4.78 -8.13 -26.81
C ASP A 107 3.47 -8.94 -26.83
N PHE A 108 3.24 -9.81 -25.85
CA PHE A 108 2.00 -10.57 -25.71
C PHE A 108 0.90 -9.84 -24.93
N GLY A 109 1.14 -8.59 -24.52
CA GLY A 109 0.15 -7.73 -23.88
C GLY A 109 -0.03 -7.95 -22.38
N LEU A 110 1.00 -8.43 -21.67
CA LEU A 110 1.14 -8.20 -20.23
C LEU A 110 1.74 -6.80 -19.99
N TYR A 111 1.09 -6.04 -19.12
CA TYR A 111 1.46 -4.70 -18.69
C TYR A 111 1.51 -4.65 -17.17
N LEU A 112 2.58 -4.10 -16.62
CA LEU A 112 2.73 -3.90 -15.20
C LEU A 112 3.17 -2.47 -14.90
N SER A 113 2.63 -1.86 -13.86
CA SER A 113 3.11 -0.56 -13.37
C SER A 113 3.29 -0.54 -11.86
N PHE A 114 4.30 0.17 -11.38
CA PHE A 114 4.56 0.37 -9.95
C PHE A 114 5.00 1.81 -9.67
N ASP A 115 4.41 2.45 -8.66
CA ASP A 115 4.75 3.82 -8.25
C ASP A 115 6.07 3.93 -7.47
N GLY A 116 6.65 2.80 -7.05
CA GLY A 116 7.80 2.80 -6.16
C GLY A 116 7.43 3.02 -4.70
N ASN A 117 6.16 2.90 -4.33
CA ASN A 117 5.69 2.96 -2.97
C ASN A 117 4.88 1.69 -2.65
N GLN A 118 3.59 1.70 -2.94
CA GLN A 118 2.67 0.61 -2.59
C GLN A 118 1.68 0.31 -3.71
N ASN A 119 1.56 1.17 -4.73
CA ASN A 119 0.56 0.99 -5.76
C ASN A 119 1.12 0.24 -6.97
N ALA A 120 0.50 -0.91 -7.23
CA ALA A 120 0.74 -1.73 -8.39
C ALA A 120 -0.51 -1.87 -9.26
N GLU A 121 -0.28 -2.07 -10.54
CA GLU A 121 -1.32 -2.40 -11.51
C GLU A 121 -0.82 -3.48 -12.48
N ILE A 122 -1.71 -4.42 -12.81
CA ILE A 122 -1.48 -5.51 -13.74
C ILE A 122 -2.59 -5.46 -14.79
N LYS A 123 -2.24 -5.33 -16.07
CA LYS A 123 -3.18 -5.52 -17.19
C LYS A 123 -2.69 -6.66 -18.06
N LEU A 124 -3.65 -7.35 -18.66
CA LEU A 124 -3.36 -8.52 -19.45
C LEU A 124 -4.29 -8.58 -20.66
N ALA A 125 -3.76 -8.96 -21.81
CA ALA A 125 -4.54 -9.16 -23.02
C ALA A 125 -5.62 -10.24 -22.84
N ASN A 126 -6.78 -10.02 -23.45
CA ASN A 126 -7.93 -10.94 -23.42
C ASN A 126 -7.62 -12.35 -23.96
N THR A 127 -6.51 -12.54 -24.68
CA THR A 127 -6.02 -13.87 -25.10
C THR A 127 -5.71 -14.79 -23.93
N TYR A 128 -5.43 -14.23 -22.75
CA TYR A 128 -5.20 -14.97 -21.50
C TYR A 128 -6.47 -15.21 -20.67
N LYS A 129 -7.67 -14.90 -21.18
CA LYS A 129 -8.92 -15.18 -20.48
C LYS A 129 -9.02 -16.66 -20.08
N ASN A 130 -9.32 -16.95 -18.82
CA ASN A 130 -9.31 -18.28 -18.19
C ASN A 130 -7.92 -18.96 -18.09
N ARG A 131 -6.82 -18.25 -18.36
CA ARG A 131 -5.45 -18.81 -18.42
C ARG A 131 -4.54 -18.32 -17.29
N VAL A 132 -5.09 -17.60 -16.33
CA VAL A 132 -4.36 -17.09 -15.17
C VAL A 132 -5.05 -17.47 -13.87
N GLU A 133 -4.33 -17.33 -12.77
CA GLU A 133 -4.79 -17.56 -11.40
C GLU A 133 -3.91 -16.78 -10.41
N GLY A 134 -4.42 -16.50 -9.21
CA GLY A 134 -3.71 -15.75 -8.16
C GLY A 134 -4.67 -14.85 -7.38
N LEU A 135 -4.12 -13.93 -6.58
CA LEU A 135 -4.91 -12.93 -5.86
C LEU A 135 -5.70 -11.97 -6.78
N CYS A 136 -5.30 -11.85 -8.05
CA CYS A 136 -6.00 -11.09 -9.08
C CYS A 136 -7.11 -11.87 -9.79
N GLY A 137 -7.48 -13.07 -9.30
CA GLY A 137 -8.58 -13.85 -9.85
C GLY A 137 -8.19 -14.76 -11.01
N ASN A 138 -9.18 -15.35 -11.68
CA ASN A 138 -8.98 -16.32 -12.77
C ASN A 138 -9.19 -15.72 -14.18
N PHE A 139 -9.65 -14.47 -14.26
CA PHE A 139 -9.89 -13.70 -15.48
C PHE A 139 -10.86 -14.40 -16.44
N ASP A 140 -12.05 -14.78 -15.95
CA ASP A 140 -13.09 -15.43 -16.75
C ASP A 140 -14.32 -14.55 -17.01
N GLY A 141 -14.35 -13.36 -16.40
CA GLY A 141 -15.46 -12.40 -16.44
C GLY A 141 -16.46 -12.55 -15.29
N SER A 142 -16.22 -13.45 -14.32
CA SER A 142 -17.10 -13.72 -13.18
C SER A 142 -16.41 -13.41 -11.86
N TYR A 143 -16.67 -12.23 -11.32
CA TYR A 143 -16.14 -11.80 -10.02
C TYR A 143 -16.48 -12.77 -8.86
N ARG A 144 -17.55 -13.55 -8.97
CA ARG A 144 -18.04 -14.43 -7.89
C ARG A 144 -17.10 -15.58 -7.59
N ASN A 145 -16.38 -16.08 -8.58
CA ASN A 145 -15.51 -17.24 -8.42
C ASN A 145 -14.03 -16.89 -8.21
N ASP A 146 -13.69 -15.60 -8.14
CA ASP A 146 -12.30 -15.14 -8.02
C ASP A 146 -11.60 -15.61 -6.75
N PHE A 147 -12.35 -15.94 -5.68
CA PHE A 147 -11.81 -16.55 -4.47
C PHE A 147 -11.55 -18.07 -4.61
N THR A 148 -11.03 -18.47 -5.77
CA THR A 148 -10.61 -19.84 -6.03
C THR A 148 -9.17 -20.05 -5.58
N LYS A 149 -8.96 -21.03 -4.70
CA LYS A 149 -7.64 -21.43 -4.21
C LYS A 149 -6.83 -22.17 -5.28
N PRO A 150 -5.51 -22.37 -5.10
CA PRO A 150 -4.68 -23.14 -6.03
C PRO A 150 -5.09 -24.60 -6.24
N ASP A 151 -5.85 -25.18 -5.29
CA ASP A 151 -6.42 -26.53 -5.41
C ASP A 151 -7.72 -26.58 -6.23
N GLY A 152 -8.15 -25.43 -6.76
CA GLY A 152 -9.38 -25.27 -7.55
C GLY A 152 -10.65 -25.16 -6.70
N VAL A 153 -10.54 -25.09 -5.38
CA VAL A 153 -11.70 -24.97 -4.48
C VAL A 153 -11.98 -23.49 -4.20
N TRP A 154 -13.21 -23.07 -4.50
CA TRP A 154 -13.71 -21.75 -4.11
C TRP A 154 -13.92 -21.65 -2.60
N VAL A 155 -13.63 -20.49 -2.02
CA VAL A 155 -13.89 -20.18 -0.62
C VAL A 155 -14.53 -18.81 -0.47
N ARG A 156 -15.40 -18.66 0.53
CA ARG A 156 -16.05 -17.37 0.80
C ARG A 156 -15.13 -16.34 1.44
N ASN A 157 -14.25 -16.76 2.35
CA ASN A 157 -13.48 -15.85 3.20
C ASN A 157 -12.15 -15.43 2.54
N VAL A 158 -11.91 -14.12 2.42
CA VAL A 158 -10.69 -13.58 1.79
C VAL A 158 -9.40 -14.04 2.46
N ASN A 159 -9.34 -14.29 3.77
CA ASN A 159 -8.10 -14.75 4.41
C ASN A 159 -7.79 -16.20 4.04
N ALA A 160 -8.82 -17.05 3.98
CA ALA A 160 -8.66 -18.42 3.51
C ALA A 160 -8.22 -18.46 2.03
N PHE A 161 -8.74 -17.54 1.21
CA PHE A 161 -8.31 -17.36 -0.18
C PHE A 161 -6.87 -16.85 -0.26
N GLY A 162 -6.58 -15.71 0.38
CA GLY A 162 -5.31 -15.01 0.27
C GLY A 162 -4.12 -15.81 0.80
N GLU A 163 -4.27 -16.41 1.99
CA GLU A 163 -3.23 -17.26 2.57
C GLU A 163 -2.94 -18.51 1.74
N SER A 164 -3.88 -18.97 0.92
CA SER A 164 -3.65 -20.11 0.03
C SER A 164 -2.70 -19.81 -1.13
N TRP A 165 -2.53 -18.54 -1.51
CA TRP A 165 -1.69 -18.07 -2.62
C TRP A 165 -0.26 -17.70 -2.21
N LYS A 166 0.12 -18.04 -0.98
CA LYS A 166 1.42 -17.74 -0.39
C LYS A 166 2.56 -18.56 -1.00
N VAL A 167 3.72 -17.92 -1.18
CA VAL A 167 4.95 -18.53 -1.73
C VAL A 167 5.79 -19.15 -0.59
N PRO A 168 6.42 -20.33 -0.77
CA PRO A 168 6.38 -21.19 -1.96
C PRO A 168 5.05 -21.95 -2.08
N LEU A 169 4.49 -21.94 -3.29
CA LEU A 169 3.21 -22.57 -3.58
C LEU A 169 3.34 -24.11 -3.62
N LYS A 170 2.70 -24.80 -2.68
CA LYS A 170 2.62 -26.28 -2.69
C LYS A 170 1.50 -26.76 -3.60
N ARG A 171 1.74 -26.81 -4.92
CA ARG A 171 0.77 -27.40 -5.87
C ARG A 171 0.69 -28.91 -5.69
N THR A 172 -0.50 -29.43 -5.42
CA THR A 172 -0.76 -30.86 -5.53
C THR A 172 -1.05 -31.16 -7.00
N ILE A 173 -0.12 -31.82 -7.71
CA ILE A 173 -0.22 -32.14 -9.16
C ILE A 173 -1.43 -33.04 -9.51
N SER A 174 -2.22 -33.47 -8.53
CA SER A 174 -3.42 -34.26 -8.74
C SER A 174 -4.69 -33.42 -8.67
N ARG A 175 -5.09 -32.88 -9.83
CA ARG A 175 -6.16 -33.46 -10.66
C ARG A 175 -6.50 -32.52 -11.80
N LEU A 176 -6.91 -33.13 -12.92
CA LEU A 176 -7.78 -32.52 -13.93
C LEU A 176 -8.66 -31.48 -13.24
N ARG A 177 -8.60 -30.22 -13.67
CA ARG A 177 -9.72 -29.28 -13.47
C ARG A 177 -10.93 -30.08 -13.89
N ARG A 178 -11.69 -30.54 -12.90
CA ARG A 178 -13.01 -31.08 -13.19
C ARG A 178 -13.67 -29.89 -13.83
N ASP A 179 -13.99 -30.02 -15.12
CA ASP A 179 -14.89 -29.10 -15.79
C ASP A 179 -16.04 -28.94 -14.81
N VAL A 180 -16.06 -27.81 -14.09
CA VAL A 180 -17.11 -27.54 -13.13
C VAL A 180 -18.28 -27.26 -14.04
N THR A 181 -18.97 -28.34 -14.39
CA THR A 181 -20.30 -28.30 -14.96
C THR A 181 -21.10 -27.44 -14.00
N SER A 182 -21.25 -26.18 -14.43
CA SER A 182 -22.23 -25.21 -14.01
C SER A 182 -23.53 -25.91 -13.70
N GLU A 183 -23.92 -25.99 -12.43
CA GLU A 183 -25.31 -26.21 -12.02
C GLU A 183 -25.56 -25.97 -10.52
N ASP A 184 -24.56 -25.57 -9.73
CA ASP A 184 -24.79 -25.08 -8.36
C ASP A 184 -23.82 -23.92 -8.08
N ASP A 185 -23.99 -22.81 -8.80
CA ASP A 185 -23.46 -21.52 -8.34
C ASP A 185 -24.16 -21.23 -7.01
N SER A 186 -23.50 -21.54 -5.90
CA SER A 186 -23.95 -21.09 -4.59
C SER A 186 -24.22 -19.58 -4.67
N GLU A 187 -25.40 -19.12 -4.25
CA GLU A 187 -25.72 -17.69 -4.14
C GLU A 187 -24.84 -16.94 -3.10
N GLU A 188 -23.85 -17.61 -2.52
CA GLU A 188 -22.95 -17.05 -1.53
C GLU A 188 -22.00 -16.03 -2.16
N GLU A 189 -22.14 -14.78 -1.75
CA GLU A 189 -21.22 -13.70 -2.13
C GLU A 189 -19.88 -13.83 -1.38
N PRO A 190 -18.74 -13.58 -2.07
CA PRO A 190 -17.43 -13.46 -1.43
C PRO A 190 -17.44 -12.47 -0.25
N ASP A 191 -16.77 -12.81 0.85
CA ASP A 191 -16.53 -11.90 1.97
C ASP A 191 -15.21 -11.15 1.71
N PRO A 192 -15.27 -9.88 1.29
CA PRO A 192 -14.10 -9.14 0.81
C PRO A 192 -13.16 -8.71 1.94
N GLY A 193 -13.49 -8.95 3.22
CA GLY A 193 -12.60 -8.64 4.35
C GLY A 193 -12.45 -7.18 4.70
N LEU A 194 -13.40 -6.32 4.32
CA LEU A 194 -13.32 -4.87 4.52
C LEU A 194 -13.07 -4.43 5.98
N PHE A 195 -13.47 -5.22 6.97
CA PHE A 195 -13.35 -4.88 8.40
C PHE A 195 -12.08 -5.40 9.08
N GLN A 196 -11.08 -5.83 8.31
CA GLN A 196 -9.80 -6.33 8.86
C GLN A 196 -8.91 -5.17 9.30
N GLY A 197 -8.69 -4.98 10.60
CA GLY A 197 -7.83 -3.89 11.11
C GLY A 197 -8.63 -2.71 11.64
N CYS A 198 -9.64 -2.26 10.90
CA CYS A 198 -10.60 -1.25 11.37
C CYS A 198 -12.01 -1.84 11.55
N ASN A 199 -12.49 -1.83 12.79
CA ASN A 199 -13.84 -2.31 13.08
C ASN A 199 -14.91 -1.32 12.57
N LYS A 200 -16.15 -1.79 12.49
CA LYS A 200 -17.27 -1.02 11.95
C LYS A 200 -17.47 0.35 12.64
N ASN A 201 -17.37 0.41 13.96
CA ASN A 201 -17.56 1.65 14.73
C ASN A 201 -16.45 2.67 14.42
N MET A 202 -15.21 2.21 14.27
CA MET A 202 -14.08 3.07 13.90
C MET A 202 -14.24 3.62 12.49
N LEU A 203 -14.67 2.78 11.53
CA LEU A 203 -14.99 3.23 10.17
C LEU A 203 -16.16 4.22 10.13
N GLU A 204 -17.20 4.01 10.94
CA GLU A 204 -18.33 4.95 11.06
C GLU A 204 -17.89 6.29 11.64
N GLN A 205 -17.04 6.27 12.68
CA GLN A 205 -16.43 7.48 13.21
C GLN A 205 -15.60 8.19 12.14
N GLN A 206 -14.75 7.44 11.42
CA GLN A 206 -13.92 7.99 10.36
C GLN A 206 -14.78 8.57 9.24
N ASN A 207 -15.86 7.92 8.81
CA ASN A 207 -16.78 8.44 7.80
C ASN A 207 -17.35 9.84 8.16
N SER A 208 -17.60 10.09 9.45
CA SER A 208 -18.15 11.37 9.93
C SER A 208 -17.15 12.53 9.92
N THR A 209 -15.85 12.24 10.06
CA THR A 209 -14.79 13.26 10.20
C THR A 209 -13.77 13.26 9.07
N SER A 210 -13.80 12.25 8.19
CA SER A 210 -12.73 12.00 7.23
C SER A 210 -12.81 12.93 6.03
N ARG A 211 -11.62 13.35 5.61
CA ARG A 211 -11.36 14.11 4.38
C ARG A 211 -11.55 13.28 3.12
N CYS A 212 -11.82 11.98 3.22
CA CYS A 212 -12.13 11.11 2.09
C CYS A 212 -13.44 11.50 1.37
N GLN A 213 -14.34 12.26 2.01
CA GLN A 213 -15.61 12.69 1.39
C GLN A 213 -15.42 13.42 0.07
N ILE A 214 -14.27 14.07 -0.14
CA ILE A 214 -13.91 14.72 -1.40
C ILE A 214 -14.01 13.79 -2.63
N LEU A 215 -13.82 12.47 -2.45
CA LEU A 215 -13.97 11.47 -3.51
C LEU A 215 -15.42 11.34 -4.03
N THR A 216 -16.41 11.63 -3.19
CA THR A 216 -17.84 11.43 -3.49
C THR A 216 -18.62 12.75 -3.60
N GLU A 217 -17.97 13.90 -3.36
CA GLU A 217 -18.58 15.23 -3.46
C GLU A 217 -19.12 15.53 -4.86
N SER A 218 -20.41 15.85 -4.95
CA SER A 218 -21.10 16.16 -6.20
C SER A 218 -20.66 17.48 -6.85
N ASN A 219 -19.98 18.35 -6.11
CA ASN A 219 -19.37 19.58 -6.61
C ASN A 219 -17.85 19.60 -6.36
N GLY A 220 -17.24 18.42 -6.18
CA GLY A 220 -15.81 18.26 -5.91
C GLY A 220 -14.96 18.14 -7.17
N PRO A 221 -13.63 18.08 -7.03
CA PRO A 221 -12.68 18.01 -8.15
C PRO A 221 -12.83 16.74 -9.01
N PHE A 222 -13.50 15.71 -8.49
CA PHE A 222 -13.60 14.40 -9.16
C PHE A 222 -14.97 14.12 -9.80
N VAL A 223 -15.91 15.07 -9.76
CA VAL A 223 -17.30 14.88 -10.21
C VAL A 223 -17.41 14.35 -11.65
N ASN A 224 -16.52 14.79 -12.54
CA ASN A 224 -16.54 14.37 -13.95
C ASN A 224 -16.25 12.87 -14.12
N CYS A 225 -15.55 12.25 -13.17
CA CYS A 225 -15.23 10.83 -13.22
C CYS A 225 -16.32 9.94 -12.61
N HIS A 226 -17.18 10.45 -11.74
CA HIS A 226 -18.18 9.65 -11.01
C HIS A 226 -19.09 8.82 -11.92
N SER A 227 -19.38 9.32 -13.12
CA SER A 227 -20.20 8.63 -14.13
C SER A 227 -19.46 7.49 -14.84
N THR A 228 -18.12 7.51 -14.84
CA THR A 228 -17.27 6.57 -15.55
C THR A 228 -16.69 5.52 -14.60
N ILE A 229 -16.20 5.94 -13.43
CA ILE A 229 -15.70 5.06 -12.37
C ILE A 229 -16.43 5.41 -11.07
N SER A 230 -17.09 4.43 -10.46
CA SER A 230 -17.73 4.61 -9.16
C SER A 230 -16.69 4.93 -8.07
N PRO A 231 -16.87 6.01 -7.28
CA PRO A 231 -15.94 6.36 -6.22
C PRO A 231 -16.06 5.45 -4.99
N ALA A 232 -17.07 4.58 -4.90
CA ALA A 232 -17.41 3.84 -3.68
C ALA A 232 -16.25 3.00 -3.12
N PHE A 233 -15.52 2.29 -3.98
CA PHE A 233 -14.36 1.48 -3.57
C PHE A 233 -13.21 2.35 -3.06
N TYR A 234 -12.88 3.41 -3.80
CA TYR A 234 -11.80 4.33 -3.47
C TYR A 234 -12.09 5.10 -2.17
N PHE A 235 -13.33 5.53 -2.00
CA PHE A 235 -13.81 6.18 -0.78
C PHE A 235 -13.68 5.25 0.42
N THR A 236 -14.16 4.01 0.30
CA THR A 236 -14.11 3.04 1.39
C THR A 236 -12.67 2.65 1.74
N SER A 237 -11.81 2.50 0.73
CA SER A 237 -10.38 2.22 0.94
C SER A 237 -9.67 3.40 1.61
N CYS A 238 -9.98 4.63 1.20
CA CYS A 238 -9.50 5.84 1.87
C CYS A 238 -9.92 5.89 3.34
N LEU A 239 -11.19 5.59 3.67
CA LEU A 239 -11.63 5.54 5.07
C LEU A 239 -10.87 4.49 5.88
N PHE A 240 -10.60 3.35 5.28
CA PHE A 240 -9.86 2.26 5.89
C PHE A 240 -8.41 2.67 6.18
N ASP A 241 -7.70 3.20 5.19
CA ASP A 241 -6.31 3.64 5.34
C ASP A 241 -6.18 4.76 6.37
N MET A 242 -7.08 5.74 6.35
CA MET A 242 -7.10 6.86 7.30
C MET A 242 -7.46 6.41 8.73
N CYS A 243 -8.19 5.31 8.89
CA CYS A 243 -8.48 4.72 10.19
C CYS A 243 -7.25 4.01 10.79
N ILE A 244 -6.37 3.48 9.93
CA ILE A 244 -5.17 2.75 10.32
C ILE A 244 -3.96 3.67 10.55
N GLU A 245 -3.72 4.60 9.63
CA GLU A 245 -2.53 5.45 9.60
C GLU A 245 -2.74 6.83 10.25
N GLU A 246 -3.91 7.05 10.84
CA GLU A 246 -4.37 8.36 11.32
C GLU A 246 -4.58 9.37 10.17
N ASP A 247 -5.10 10.58 10.46
CA ASP A 247 -5.53 11.58 9.45
C ASP A 247 -4.36 12.31 8.78
N ASP A 248 -3.46 11.56 8.13
CA ASP A 248 -2.25 12.04 7.48
C ASP A 248 -2.48 12.47 6.01
N ASP A 249 -1.83 13.57 5.61
CA ASP A 249 -1.93 14.10 4.24
C ASP A 249 -1.40 13.11 3.20
N ALA A 250 -0.32 12.37 3.48
CA ALA A 250 0.22 11.41 2.52
C ALA A 250 -0.71 10.22 2.30
N THR A 251 -1.44 9.79 3.33
CA THR A 251 -2.46 8.73 3.24
C THR A 251 -3.65 9.16 2.39
N LEU A 252 -4.19 10.36 2.64
CA LEU A 252 -5.24 10.93 1.81
C LEU A 252 -4.77 11.04 0.35
N CYS A 253 -3.60 11.62 0.12
CA CYS A 253 -3.12 11.87 -1.23
C CYS A 253 -2.85 10.58 -2.02
N ARG A 254 -2.32 9.53 -1.39
CA ARG A 254 -2.22 8.21 -2.03
C ARG A 254 -3.58 7.71 -2.50
N SER A 255 -4.61 7.80 -1.64
CA SER A 255 -5.96 7.38 -2.00
C SER A 255 -6.55 8.18 -3.17
N LEU A 256 -6.37 9.51 -3.15
CA LEU A 256 -6.86 10.39 -4.22
C LEU A 256 -6.14 10.12 -5.55
N GLU A 257 -4.82 9.94 -5.53
CA GLU A 257 -4.02 9.63 -6.72
C GLU A 257 -4.46 8.34 -7.40
N GLN A 258 -4.87 7.33 -6.63
CA GLN A 258 -5.36 6.07 -7.17
C GLN A 258 -6.69 6.23 -7.91
N TYR A 259 -7.60 7.06 -7.40
CA TYR A 259 -8.85 7.35 -8.10
C TYR A 259 -8.59 8.15 -9.37
N VAL A 260 -7.76 9.19 -9.29
CA VAL A 260 -7.34 9.99 -10.44
C VAL A 260 -6.72 9.12 -11.53
N LEU A 261 -5.81 8.21 -11.17
CA LEU A 261 -5.19 7.29 -12.12
C LEU A 261 -6.26 6.45 -12.84
N ALA A 262 -7.18 5.84 -12.10
CA ALA A 262 -8.25 5.03 -12.69
C ALA A 262 -9.16 5.84 -13.63
N CYS A 263 -9.44 7.10 -13.29
CA CYS A 263 -10.19 8.02 -14.14
C CYS A 263 -9.44 8.37 -15.43
N GLN A 264 -8.16 8.74 -15.33
CA GLN A 264 -7.31 9.08 -16.46
C GLN A 264 -7.17 7.92 -17.45
N GLU A 265 -7.14 6.69 -16.95
CA GLU A 265 -7.09 5.50 -17.79
C GLU A 265 -8.36 5.24 -18.59
N GLN A 266 -9.51 5.74 -18.14
CA GLN A 266 -10.73 5.78 -18.93
C GLN A 266 -10.81 7.02 -19.84
N GLY A 267 -9.73 7.79 -19.93
CA GLY A 267 -9.66 9.02 -20.73
C GLY A 267 -10.37 10.22 -20.12
N VAL A 268 -10.73 10.17 -18.83
CA VAL A 268 -11.33 11.31 -18.13
C VAL A 268 -10.24 12.33 -17.80
N ASN A 269 -10.46 13.60 -18.15
CA ASN A 269 -9.54 14.68 -17.79
C ASN A 269 -9.70 15.03 -16.30
N MET A 270 -8.59 14.90 -15.55
CA MET A 270 -8.51 15.18 -14.12
C MET A 270 -7.67 16.43 -13.79
N GLU A 271 -7.41 17.30 -14.76
CA GLU A 271 -6.61 18.52 -14.55
C GLU A 271 -7.16 19.40 -13.42
N GLY A 272 -6.26 19.98 -12.62
CA GLY A 272 -6.63 20.94 -11.57
C GLY A 272 -6.97 20.31 -10.21
N TRP A 273 -6.95 18.97 -10.09
CA TRP A 273 -7.35 18.29 -8.85
C TRP A 273 -6.36 18.53 -7.70
N ARG A 274 -5.06 18.65 -7.96
CA ARG A 274 -4.05 18.92 -6.91
C ARG A 274 -4.16 20.33 -6.34
N GLN A 275 -4.56 21.30 -7.15
CA GLN A 275 -4.74 22.70 -6.73
C GLN A 275 -5.97 22.88 -5.84
N GLN A 276 -6.91 21.94 -5.90
CA GLN A 276 -8.14 21.92 -5.09
C GLN A 276 -8.01 21.03 -3.84
N THR A 277 -6.83 20.44 -3.62
CA THR A 277 -6.56 19.54 -2.50
C THR A 277 -5.25 19.90 -1.82
N VAL A 278 -4.90 19.20 -0.76
CA VAL A 278 -3.58 19.32 -0.10
C VAL A 278 -2.48 18.56 -0.85
N CYS A 279 -2.82 17.88 -1.95
CA CYS A 279 -1.98 16.88 -2.61
C CYS A 279 -1.06 17.46 -3.66
N ALA A 280 -0.39 18.57 -3.33
CA ALA A 280 0.62 19.16 -4.19
C ALA A 280 1.76 18.15 -4.46
N MET A 281 2.12 17.98 -5.73
CA MET A 281 3.24 17.12 -6.11
C MET A 281 4.55 17.86 -5.89
N GLN A 282 5.49 17.22 -5.18
CA GLN A 282 6.86 17.71 -5.05
C GLN A 282 7.69 17.14 -6.19
N CYS A 283 8.39 18.02 -6.92
CA CYS A 283 9.23 17.66 -8.04
C CYS A 283 10.73 17.76 -7.70
N PRO A 284 11.57 16.86 -8.23
CA PRO A 284 13.01 16.90 -8.00
C PRO A 284 13.65 18.18 -8.54
N ALA A 285 14.90 18.41 -8.17
CA ALA A 285 15.66 19.55 -8.67
C ALA A 285 15.65 19.60 -10.22
N ASN A 286 15.62 20.82 -10.76
CA ASN A 286 15.57 21.08 -12.20
C ASN A 286 14.33 20.53 -12.94
N SER A 287 13.23 20.34 -12.22
CA SER A 287 11.93 19.98 -12.80
C SER A 287 10.82 20.80 -12.16
N ASN A 288 9.68 20.88 -12.83
CA ASN A 288 8.48 21.51 -12.32
C ASN A 288 7.27 20.61 -12.51
N TYR A 289 6.28 20.77 -11.64
CA TYR A 289 4.99 20.11 -11.82
C TYR A 289 4.33 20.59 -13.11
N SER A 290 3.79 19.64 -13.87
CA SER A 290 3.04 19.86 -15.11
C SER A 290 1.80 18.96 -15.09
N SER A 291 0.61 19.55 -15.34
CA SER A 291 -0.64 18.80 -15.47
C SER A 291 -0.68 17.96 -16.76
N CYS A 292 0.17 18.29 -17.73
CA CYS A 292 0.19 17.69 -19.07
C CYS A 292 1.60 17.77 -19.66
N MET A 293 2.51 16.93 -19.15
CA MET A 293 3.84 16.71 -19.73
C MET A 293 3.82 15.55 -20.74
N SER A 294 4.83 15.47 -21.60
CA SER A 294 4.99 14.31 -22.49
C SER A 294 4.92 12.99 -21.72
N ALA A 295 4.17 12.02 -22.24
CA ALA A 295 4.17 10.65 -21.74
C ALA A 295 5.49 9.90 -21.97
N CYS A 296 6.29 10.38 -22.91
CA CYS A 296 7.61 9.88 -23.24
C CYS A 296 8.61 11.05 -23.11
N PRO A 297 8.93 11.49 -21.88
CA PRO A 297 9.88 12.58 -21.66
C PRO A 297 11.27 12.21 -22.22
N ALA A 298 12.03 13.22 -22.65
CA ALA A 298 13.40 13.01 -23.11
C ALA A 298 14.26 12.51 -21.93
N SER A 299 15.05 11.49 -22.20
CA SER A 299 15.98 10.91 -21.24
C SER A 299 17.40 10.88 -21.82
N CYS A 300 18.40 10.72 -20.95
CA CYS A 300 19.77 10.52 -21.39
C CYS A 300 19.97 9.26 -22.22
N ALA A 301 19.09 8.26 -22.07
CA ALA A 301 19.10 7.06 -22.88
C ALA A 301 18.41 7.24 -24.25
N ASP A 302 17.47 8.19 -24.36
CA ASP A 302 16.73 8.48 -25.59
C ASP A 302 16.22 9.94 -25.56
N LEU A 303 16.91 10.80 -26.31
CA LEU A 303 16.58 12.23 -26.43
C LEU A 303 15.43 12.47 -27.41
N THR A 304 15.11 11.49 -28.25
CA THR A 304 14.11 11.58 -29.32
C THR A 304 12.74 11.06 -28.90
N SER A 305 12.62 10.42 -27.73
CA SER A 305 11.35 9.86 -27.22
C SER A 305 10.16 10.82 -27.30
N PRO A 306 10.26 12.13 -26.99
CA PRO A 306 9.10 13.02 -27.05
C PRO A 306 8.51 13.19 -28.46
N SER A 307 9.37 13.24 -29.49
CA SER A 307 8.91 13.43 -30.87
C SER A 307 8.27 12.18 -31.49
N GLU A 308 8.54 11.00 -30.92
CA GLU A 308 8.00 9.72 -31.36
C GLU A 308 6.85 9.22 -30.46
N CYS A 309 6.39 10.07 -29.54
CA CYS A 309 5.39 9.71 -28.54
C CYS A 309 3.98 9.94 -29.06
N ASP A 310 3.27 8.85 -29.39
CA ASP A 310 1.84 8.91 -29.75
C ASP A 310 0.91 8.89 -28.51
N SER A 311 1.48 8.75 -27.31
CA SER A 311 0.69 8.67 -26.08
C SER A 311 0.20 10.05 -25.63
N PRO A 312 -1.03 10.15 -25.09
CA PRO A 312 -1.53 11.41 -24.53
C PRO A 312 -0.64 11.87 -23.39
N CYS A 313 -0.57 13.18 -23.19
CA CYS A 313 0.19 13.77 -22.10
C CYS A 313 -0.29 13.24 -20.75
N VAL A 314 0.61 13.28 -19.77
CA VAL A 314 0.38 12.78 -18.42
C VAL A 314 0.76 13.84 -17.40
N GLU A 315 0.10 13.80 -16.24
CA GLU A 315 0.49 14.61 -15.10
C GLU A 315 1.81 14.10 -14.51
N GLY A 316 2.73 15.00 -14.14
CA GLY A 316 3.99 14.61 -13.52
C GLY A 316 4.97 15.76 -13.32
N CYS A 317 6.24 15.40 -13.08
CA CYS A 317 7.34 16.34 -13.00
C CYS A 317 8.08 16.41 -14.33
N GLU A 318 7.97 17.55 -14.99
CA GLU A 318 8.59 17.83 -16.27
C GLU A 318 9.95 18.50 -16.07
N CYS A 319 10.99 17.96 -16.71
CA CYS A 319 12.31 18.59 -16.66
C CYS A 319 12.27 19.99 -17.29
N LEU A 320 12.99 20.93 -16.68
CA LEU A 320 13.11 22.29 -17.22
C LEU A 320 13.84 22.29 -18.58
N PRO A 321 13.64 23.32 -19.42
CA PRO A 321 14.35 23.44 -20.69
C PRO A 321 15.88 23.33 -20.52
N GLY A 322 16.51 22.44 -21.30
CA GLY A 322 17.95 22.14 -21.20
C GLY A 322 18.31 21.00 -20.24
N TYR A 323 17.31 20.41 -19.57
CA TYR A 323 17.46 19.25 -18.70
C TYR A 323 16.69 18.05 -19.28
N VAL A 324 17.18 16.84 -19.00
CA VAL A 324 16.60 15.56 -19.43
C VAL A 324 16.71 14.55 -18.30
N LEU A 325 15.92 13.47 -18.37
CA LEU A 325 15.89 12.45 -17.33
C LEU A 325 17.15 11.57 -17.34
N SER A 326 17.84 11.49 -16.21
CA SER A 326 18.79 10.42 -15.85
C SER A 326 18.16 9.61 -14.73
N GLY A 327 17.56 8.46 -15.07
CA GLY A 327 16.61 7.82 -14.17
C GLY A 327 15.44 8.76 -13.84
N PHE A 328 15.20 9.02 -12.55
CA PHE A 328 14.12 9.91 -12.09
C PHE A 328 14.55 11.35 -11.81
N ASP A 329 15.82 11.67 -12.05
CA ASP A 329 16.37 13.01 -11.80
C ASP A 329 16.56 13.78 -13.11
N CYS A 330 16.35 15.09 -13.07
CA CYS A 330 16.56 15.96 -14.21
C CYS A 330 17.98 16.54 -14.18
N VAL A 331 18.80 16.11 -15.13
CA VAL A 331 20.20 16.56 -15.28
C VAL A 331 20.37 17.37 -16.57
N PRO A 332 21.33 18.31 -16.63
CA PRO A 332 21.67 18.97 -17.89
C PRO A 332 22.03 17.93 -18.95
N TYR A 333 21.58 18.09 -20.21
CA TYR A 333 21.85 17.10 -21.27
C TYR A 333 23.35 16.81 -21.48
N LYS A 334 24.23 17.76 -21.12
CA LYS A 334 25.70 17.61 -21.18
C LYS A 334 26.27 16.69 -20.10
N GLN A 335 25.47 16.33 -19.09
CA GLN A 335 25.82 15.43 -18.00
C GLN A 335 25.17 14.04 -18.19
N CYS A 336 24.67 13.76 -19.38
CA CYS A 336 24.19 12.42 -19.70
C CYS A 336 25.34 11.41 -19.71
N GLY A 337 25.06 10.25 -19.13
CA GLY A 337 26.00 9.15 -19.04
C GLY A 337 26.18 8.40 -20.36
N CYS A 338 26.34 7.09 -20.26
CA CYS A 338 26.74 6.22 -21.36
C CYS A 338 25.67 5.17 -21.63
N ILE A 339 25.51 4.77 -22.89
CA ILE A 339 24.75 3.58 -23.27
C ILE A 339 25.75 2.48 -23.64
N TYR A 340 25.62 1.32 -23.02
CA TYR A 340 26.45 0.15 -23.30
C TYR A 340 25.63 -1.11 -23.21
N LEU A 341 25.62 -1.90 -24.29
CA LEU A 341 24.79 -3.11 -24.44
C LEU A 341 23.33 -2.87 -24.02
N ASP A 342 22.73 -1.80 -24.58
CA ASP A 342 21.32 -1.40 -24.35
C ASP A 342 20.96 -1.10 -22.88
N LYS A 343 21.96 -0.82 -22.05
CA LYS A 343 21.80 -0.35 -20.67
C LYS A 343 22.39 1.05 -20.53
N TYR A 344 21.68 1.90 -19.79
CA TYR A 344 22.14 3.24 -19.44
C TYR A 344 22.94 3.20 -18.12
N TYR A 345 24.07 3.90 -18.12
CA TYR A 345 24.98 4.04 -16.98
C TYR A 345 25.25 5.52 -16.74
N GLU A 346 25.23 5.97 -15.49
CA GLU A 346 25.50 7.36 -15.15
C GLU A 346 27.00 7.71 -15.27
N ILE A 347 27.32 9.00 -15.45
CA ILE A 347 28.73 9.43 -15.48
C ILE A 347 29.42 9.03 -14.17
N GLY A 348 30.59 8.41 -14.29
CA GLY A 348 31.39 7.90 -13.17
C GLY A 348 31.00 6.49 -12.71
N GLU A 349 29.84 5.98 -13.14
CA GLU A 349 29.37 4.64 -12.78
C GLU A 349 30.35 3.57 -13.30
N THR A 350 30.66 2.62 -12.41
CA THR A 350 31.53 1.48 -12.72
C THR A 350 30.71 0.20 -12.65
N PHE A 351 30.86 -0.66 -13.66
CA PHE A 351 30.13 -1.90 -13.79
C PHE A 351 31.03 -3.03 -14.32
N THR A 352 30.58 -4.27 -14.15
CA THR A 352 31.28 -5.46 -14.62
C THR A 352 30.42 -6.16 -15.68
N THR A 353 31.03 -6.68 -16.74
CA THR A 353 30.34 -7.46 -17.78
C THR A 353 29.75 -8.75 -17.22
N ASP A 354 28.78 -9.33 -17.93
CA ASP A 354 28.04 -10.50 -17.43
C ASP A 354 28.91 -11.74 -17.16
N ASP A 355 30.01 -11.88 -17.91
CA ASP A 355 31.01 -12.93 -17.79
C ASP A 355 32.18 -12.58 -16.85
N CYS A 356 32.15 -11.40 -16.22
CA CYS A 356 33.25 -10.84 -15.44
C CYS A 356 34.60 -10.83 -16.16
N SER A 357 34.60 -10.65 -17.49
CA SER A 357 35.83 -10.49 -18.27
C SER A 357 36.32 -9.05 -18.34
N GLN A 358 35.46 -8.07 -18.09
CA GLN A 358 35.80 -6.65 -18.11
C GLN A 358 35.15 -5.89 -16.97
N THR A 359 35.89 -4.93 -16.42
CA THR A 359 35.33 -3.82 -15.64
C THR A 359 35.31 -2.57 -16.51
N CYS A 360 34.20 -1.87 -16.51
CA CYS A 360 33.93 -0.73 -17.36
C CYS A 360 33.50 0.45 -16.51
N GLN A 361 33.88 1.65 -16.95
CA GLN A 361 33.42 2.90 -16.34
C GLN A 361 32.84 3.81 -17.41
N CYS A 362 31.68 4.42 -17.10
CA CYS A 362 31.19 5.54 -17.89
C CYS A 362 31.99 6.80 -17.55
N THR A 363 32.73 7.33 -18.51
CA THR A 363 33.62 8.49 -18.32
C THR A 363 32.88 9.82 -18.41
N GLU A 364 33.51 10.91 -17.95
CA GLU A 364 32.96 12.27 -18.07
C GLU A 364 32.72 12.73 -19.51
N SER A 365 33.35 12.08 -20.50
CA SER A 365 33.11 12.31 -21.93
C SER A 365 31.97 11.48 -22.51
N SER A 366 31.11 10.89 -21.67
CA SER A 366 29.98 10.02 -22.06
C SER A 366 30.42 8.81 -22.91
N THR A 367 31.65 8.34 -22.69
CA THR A 367 32.22 7.15 -23.35
C THR A 367 32.47 6.05 -22.33
N VAL A 368 32.29 4.79 -22.72
CA VAL A 368 32.64 3.65 -21.86
C VAL A 368 34.09 3.29 -22.05
N SER A 369 34.83 3.23 -20.93
CA SER A 369 36.20 2.74 -20.89
C SER A 369 36.25 1.43 -20.11
N CYS A 370 36.65 0.34 -20.77
CA CYS A 370 36.75 -0.98 -20.16
C CYS A 370 38.21 -1.43 -20.02
N SER A 371 38.49 -2.16 -18.95
CA SER A 371 39.73 -2.90 -18.75
C SER A 371 39.41 -4.36 -18.52
N ASN A 372 40.23 -5.23 -19.12
CA ASN A 372 40.07 -6.67 -18.94
C ASN A 372 40.41 -7.03 -17.50
N ILE A 373 39.57 -7.87 -16.90
CA ILE A 373 39.77 -8.42 -15.57
C ILE A 373 39.65 -9.95 -15.65
N VAL A 374 40.25 -10.61 -14.68
CA VAL A 374 40.03 -12.03 -14.42
C VAL A 374 39.87 -12.13 -12.91
N CYS A 375 38.78 -12.76 -12.47
CA CYS A 375 38.58 -12.99 -11.04
C CYS A 375 39.77 -13.79 -10.49
N ALA A 376 40.21 -13.46 -9.27
CA ALA A 376 41.30 -14.17 -8.62
C ALA A 376 40.97 -15.65 -8.43
N SER A 377 41.98 -16.49 -8.18
CA SER A 377 41.78 -17.94 -8.03
C SER A 377 40.84 -18.34 -6.88
N ASP A 378 40.65 -17.45 -5.91
CA ASP A 378 39.73 -17.61 -4.78
C ASP A 378 38.45 -16.77 -4.94
N GLU A 379 38.15 -16.27 -6.13
CA GLU A 379 36.95 -15.48 -6.46
C GLU A 379 36.08 -16.19 -7.49
N ILE A 380 34.77 -15.91 -7.43
CA ILE A 380 33.80 -16.32 -8.45
C ILE A 380 33.11 -15.09 -9.03
N CYS A 381 32.75 -15.17 -10.31
CA CYS A 381 31.87 -14.19 -10.94
C CYS A 381 30.46 -14.37 -10.38
N GLY A 382 29.92 -13.33 -9.75
CA GLY A 382 28.62 -13.39 -9.10
C GLY A 382 27.98 -12.03 -8.94
N ILE A 383 26.87 -12.00 -8.21
CA ILE A 383 26.14 -10.78 -7.86
C ILE A 383 26.15 -10.63 -6.34
N SER A 384 26.55 -9.46 -5.87
CA SER A 384 26.47 -9.08 -4.46
C SER A 384 26.00 -7.64 -4.34
N ASN A 385 25.11 -7.35 -3.38
CA ASN A 385 24.49 -6.03 -3.22
C ASN A 385 23.89 -5.46 -4.52
N TYR A 386 23.31 -6.34 -5.34
CA TYR A 386 22.74 -6.00 -6.65
C TYR A 386 23.73 -5.47 -7.69
N ALA A 387 25.03 -5.69 -7.50
CA ALA A 387 26.07 -5.40 -8.47
C ALA A 387 26.75 -6.70 -8.92
N ARG A 388 27.11 -6.79 -10.20
CA ARG A 388 27.90 -7.90 -10.72
C ARG A 388 29.39 -7.62 -10.52
N GLY A 389 30.15 -8.65 -10.17
CA GLY A 389 31.59 -8.52 -9.96
C GLY A 389 32.26 -9.85 -9.61
N CYS A 390 33.58 -9.77 -9.44
CA CYS A 390 34.36 -10.83 -8.83
C CYS A 390 34.26 -10.71 -7.31
N TYR A 391 33.76 -11.76 -6.67
CA TYR A 391 33.61 -11.81 -5.22
C TYR A 391 34.30 -13.06 -4.70
N ARG A 392 34.89 -12.94 -3.50
CA ARG A 392 35.54 -14.07 -2.84
C ARG A 392 34.60 -15.27 -2.79
N SER A 393 35.08 -16.40 -3.28
CA SER A 393 34.42 -17.68 -3.14
C SER A 393 34.26 -17.99 -1.66
N GLY A 394 33.03 -18.28 -1.26
CA GLY A 394 32.71 -18.48 0.13
C GLY A 394 31.29 -18.97 0.30
N PRO A 395 30.92 -19.38 1.51
CA PRO A 395 29.59 -19.90 1.77
C PRO A 395 28.48 -18.83 1.61
N CYS A 396 28.84 -17.55 1.49
CA CYS A 396 27.93 -16.44 1.20
C CYS A 396 27.87 -16.01 -0.27
N MET A 397 28.53 -16.72 -1.20
CA MET A 397 28.54 -16.36 -2.62
C MET A 397 28.18 -17.57 -3.52
N PRO A 398 27.01 -17.55 -4.22
CA PRO A 398 25.92 -16.58 -4.05
C PRO A 398 25.30 -16.67 -2.64
N SER A 399 24.64 -15.60 -2.19
CA SER A 399 24.04 -15.56 -0.85
C SER A 399 23.02 -16.70 -0.69
N PRO A 400 23.18 -17.59 0.31
CA PRO A 400 22.21 -18.63 0.61
C PRO A 400 20.98 -18.10 1.38
N CYS A 401 21.05 -16.86 1.88
CA CYS A 401 19.98 -16.26 2.68
C CYS A 401 18.81 -15.82 1.78
N GLN A 402 17.61 -16.20 2.16
CA GLN A 402 16.35 -15.86 1.50
C GLN A 402 15.73 -14.61 2.13
N ASN A 403 14.68 -14.08 1.49
CA ASN A 403 13.83 -13.02 2.04
C ASN A 403 14.61 -11.77 2.50
N ASP A 404 15.57 -11.29 1.71
CA ASP A 404 16.47 -10.17 2.05
C ASP A 404 17.36 -10.42 3.29
N GLY A 405 17.62 -11.67 3.68
CA GLY A 405 18.57 -12.01 4.74
C GLY A 405 20.02 -11.63 4.41
N VAL A 406 20.75 -11.14 5.41
CA VAL A 406 22.15 -10.72 5.25
C VAL A 406 23.08 -11.88 5.61
N CYS A 407 23.89 -12.33 4.67
CA CYS A 407 24.84 -13.42 4.89
C CYS A 407 26.14 -12.92 5.52
N SER A 408 26.59 -13.59 6.58
CA SER A 408 27.88 -13.36 7.23
C SER A 408 28.66 -14.68 7.34
N GLU A 409 29.95 -14.66 7.01
CA GLU A 409 30.83 -15.82 7.20
C GLU A 409 31.20 -15.98 8.68
N THR A 410 31.17 -17.22 9.19
CA THR A 410 31.57 -17.57 10.55
C THR A 410 32.77 -18.52 10.53
N THR A 411 33.82 -18.16 11.27
CA THR A 411 35.04 -18.96 11.42
C THR A 411 34.98 -19.77 12.71
N ASN A 412 34.75 -21.08 12.61
CA ASN A 412 35.07 -22.02 13.69
C ASN A 412 36.04 -23.08 13.16
N ASP A 413 37.33 -22.82 13.43
CA ASP A 413 38.53 -23.66 13.51
C ASP A 413 38.69 -24.91 12.64
N THR A 414 38.06 -25.01 11.47
CA THR A 414 38.44 -25.85 10.29
C THR A 414 37.35 -25.89 9.21
N SER A 415 36.16 -25.34 9.44
CA SER A 415 35.06 -25.30 8.45
C SER A 415 34.60 -23.87 8.18
N LEU A 416 34.65 -23.41 6.93
CA LEU A 416 33.96 -22.19 6.50
C LEU A 416 32.45 -22.43 6.64
N ARG A 417 31.79 -21.68 7.52
CA ARG A 417 30.32 -21.70 7.67
C ARG A 417 29.77 -20.31 7.39
N PHE A 418 28.48 -20.22 7.11
CA PHE A 418 27.75 -18.96 7.03
C PHE A 418 26.68 -18.88 8.11
N SER A 419 26.24 -17.67 8.39
CA SER A 419 25.06 -17.36 9.20
C SER A 419 24.26 -16.29 8.47
N CYS A 420 22.94 -16.47 8.43
CA CYS A 420 22.03 -15.47 7.91
C CYS A 420 21.45 -14.64 9.06
N GLU A 421 21.63 -13.33 8.99
CA GLU A 421 20.85 -12.38 9.79
C GLU A 421 19.50 -12.17 9.08
N CYS A 422 18.46 -12.77 9.65
CA CYS A 422 17.14 -12.74 9.06
C CYS A 422 16.37 -11.48 9.41
N PRO A 423 15.61 -10.92 8.45
CA PRO A 423 14.66 -9.86 8.76
C PRO A 423 13.63 -10.34 9.79
N GLU A 424 12.97 -9.38 10.41
CA GLU A 424 12.15 -9.59 11.60
C GLU A 424 11.08 -10.69 11.46
N LEU A 425 10.55 -10.90 10.26
CA LEU A 425 9.50 -11.88 9.97
C LEU A 425 10.01 -13.28 9.67
N TYR A 426 11.32 -13.43 9.50
CA TYR A 426 11.94 -14.66 9.07
C TYR A 426 12.93 -15.18 10.12
N THR A 427 13.18 -16.47 10.06
CA THR A 427 14.02 -17.26 10.94
C THR A 427 14.48 -18.52 10.18
N GLY A 428 15.23 -19.38 10.84
CA GLY A 428 15.87 -20.52 10.22
C GLY A 428 17.28 -20.19 9.70
N PRO A 429 18.08 -21.22 9.34
CA PRO A 429 19.47 -21.06 8.93
C PRO A 429 19.65 -20.16 7.71
N ASN A 430 18.68 -20.13 6.79
CA ASN A 430 18.70 -19.39 5.54
C ASN A 430 17.60 -18.32 5.47
N CYS A 431 16.95 -17.99 6.59
CA CYS A 431 15.76 -17.11 6.61
C CYS A 431 14.58 -17.63 5.79
N GLU A 432 14.50 -18.96 5.64
CA GLU A 432 13.49 -19.66 4.87
C GLU A 432 12.21 -19.93 5.67
N THR A 433 12.30 -19.85 7.00
CA THR A 433 11.20 -20.12 7.91
C THR A 433 10.62 -18.82 8.42
N GLU A 434 9.32 -18.75 8.62
CA GLU A 434 8.67 -17.56 9.18
C GLU A 434 8.69 -17.58 10.70
N ARG A 435 8.75 -16.40 11.31
CA ARG A 435 8.48 -16.27 12.73
C ARG A 435 6.98 -16.36 12.95
N ILE A 436 6.53 -17.48 13.50
CA ILE A 436 5.16 -17.62 14.01
C ILE A 436 5.04 -16.65 15.20
N ASP A 437 4.38 -15.51 14.99
CA ASP A 437 4.08 -14.56 16.05
C ASP A 437 3.04 -15.19 16.99
N GLN A 438 3.49 -15.95 18.00
CA GLN A 438 2.63 -16.51 19.05
C GLN A 438 2.24 -15.48 20.11
N THR A 439 2.22 -14.19 19.77
CA THR A 439 1.73 -13.17 20.70
C THR A 439 0.20 -13.15 20.66
N PRO A 440 -0.50 -13.57 21.73
CA PRO A 440 -1.93 -13.35 21.82
C PRO A 440 -2.13 -11.83 21.85
N PHE A 441 -3.05 -11.33 21.03
CA PHE A 441 -3.55 -9.97 21.14
C PHE A 441 -4.00 -9.74 22.59
N LYS A 442 -3.19 -9.02 23.38
CA LYS A 442 -3.72 -8.31 24.53
C LYS A 442 -4.46 -7.12 23.94
N GLU A 443 -5.78 -7.25 23.85
CA GLU A 443 -6.68 -6.10 23.86
C GLU A 443 -6.11 -5.10 24.89
N LYS A 444 -5.85 -3.88 24.43
CA LYS A 444 -5.39 -2.78 25.26
C LYS A 444 -6.39 -2.69 26.41
N GLN A 445 -5.97 -3.11 27.60
CA GLN A 445 -6.86 -3.21 28.75
C GLN A 445 -7.36 -1.80 29.03
N ASP A 446 -8.67 -1.61 28.84
CA ASP A 446 -9.33 -0.33 28.93
C ASP A 446 -9.07 0.29 30.32
N HIS A 447 -8.14 1.24 30.39
CA HIS A 447 -7.79 1.93 31.62
C HIS A 447 -8.93 2.83 32.12
N THR A 448 -10.05 2.91 31.40
CA THR A 448 -11.24 3.66 31.80
C THR A 448 -11.76 3.22 33.16
N VAL A 449 -11.72 1.93 33.51
CA VAL A 449 -12.13 1.46 34.85
C VAL A 449 -11.12 1.89 35.93
N ALA A 450 -9.82 1.82 35.65
CA ALA A 450 -8.80 2.22 36.62
C ALA A 450 -8.79 3.74 36.85
N ILE A 451 -9.01 4.53 35.80
CA ILE A 451 -9.13 5.99 35.86
C ILE A 451 -10.43 6.37 36.57
N ALA A 452 -11.56 5.73 36.26
CA ALA A 452 -12.83 5.98 36.95
C ALA A 452 -12.74 5.64 38.45
N VAL A 453 -12.14 4.50 38.82
CA VAL A 453 -11.92 4.12 40.22
C VAL A 453 -10.95 5.08 40.92
N GLY A 454 -9.89 5.51 40.23
CA GLY A 454 -8.93 6.50 40.76
C GLY A 454 -9.56 7.87 41.00
N VAL A 455 -10.40 8.36 40.08
CA VAL A 455 -11.12 9.63 40.20
C VAL A 455 -12.15 9.55 41.33
N VAL A 456 -12.92 8.47 41.42
CA VAL A 456 -13.90 8.28 42.51
C VAL A 456 -13.20 8.20 43.87
N ALA A 457 -12.10 7.44 43.98
CA ALA A 457 -11.32 7.37 45.21
C ALA A 457 -10.72 8.74 45.59
N GLY A 458 -10.21 9.50 44.62
CA GLY A 458 -9.70 10.85 44.82
C GLY A 458 -10.78 11.82 45.33
N VAL A 459 -11.97 11.79 44.73
CA VAL A 459 -13.11 12.62 45.16
C VAL A 459 -13.56 12.25 46.58
N VAL A 460 -13.63 10.96 46.92
CA VAL A 460 -13.98 10.51 48.28
C VAL A 460 -12.95 11.00 49.30
N VAL A 461 -11.65 10.92 49.01
CA VAL A 461 -10.61 11.43 49.91
C VAL A 461 -10.72 12.95 50.09
N VAL A 462 -10.95 13.70 49.02
CA VAL A 462 -11.14 15.16 49.10
C VAL A 462 -12.39 15.50 49.94
N VAL A 463 -13.51 14.81 49.75
CA VAL A 463 -14.72 14.99 50.55
C VAL A 463 -14.48 14.66 52.02
N LEU A 464 -13.76 13.58 52.32
CA LEU A 464 -13.40 13.22 53.70
C LEU A 464 -12.47 14.25 54.35
N ILE A 465 -11.52 14.82 53.61
CA ILE A 465 -10.68 15.92 54.09
C ILE A 465 -11.54 17.16 54.37
N LEU A 466 -12.44 17.54 53.47
CA LEU A 466 -13.35 18.68 53.66
C LEU A 466 -14.27 18.49 54.87
N ILE A 467 -14.84 17.29 55.05
CA ILE A 467 -15.63 16.94 56.25
C ILE A 467 -14.77 17.01 57.50
N SER A 468 -13.55 16.48 57.48
CA SER A 468 -12.62 16.51 58.61
C SER A 468 -12.22 17.94 58.97
N SER A 469 -11.97 18.79 57.98
CA SER A 469 -11.70 20.22 58.14
C SER A 469 -12.92 20.96 58.68
N ALA A 470 -14.14 20.64 58.22
CA ALA A 470 -15.38 21.22 58.75
C ALA A 470 -15.66 20.77 60.19
N VAL A 471 -15.38 19.50 60.53
CA VAL A 471 -15.45 18.97 61.90
C VAL A 471 -14.38 19.60 62.78
N TYR A 472 -13.17 19.82 62.26
CA TYR A 472 -12.11 20.51 62.98
C TYR A 472 -12.47 21.98 63.24
N LEU A 473 -12.99 22.70 62.23
CA LEU A 473 -13.43 24.09 62.37
C LEU A 473 -14.65 24.22 63.29
N SER A 474 -15.60 23.28 63.26
CA SER A 474 -16.74 23.27 64.18
C SER A 474 -16.32 22.90 65.61
N ARG A 475 -15.36 21.98 65.81
CA ARG A 475 -14.73 21.72 67.11
C ARG A 475 -13.92 22.92 67.61
N ARG A 476 -13.23 23.65 66.73
CA ARG A 476 -12.52 24.89 67.06
C ARG A 476 -13.49 26.01 67.43
N LYS A 477 -14.62 26.15 66.72
CA LYS A 477 -15.72 27.05 67.10
C LYS A 477 -16.38 26.63 68.42
N ARG A 478 -16.55 25.33 68.70
CA ARG A 478 -17.03 24.84 70.02
C ARG A 478 -16.02 25.10 71.15
N LYS A 479 -14.72 24.98 70.90
CA LYS A 479 -13.67 25.34 71.87
C LYS A 479 -13.58 26.85 72.12
N HIS A 480 -13.81 27.68 71.09
CA HIS A 480 -13.98 29.12 71.27
C HIS A 480 -15.29 29.49 71.99
N LYS A 481 -16.37 28.74 71.76
CA LYS A 481 -17.67 28.94 72.44
C LYS A 481 -17.64 28.53 73.93
N HIS A 482 -16.78 27.58 74.32
CA HIS A 482 -16.58 27.23 75.74
C HIS A 482 -15.64 28.16 76.52
N SER A 483 -14.95 29.09 75.85
CA SER A 483 -14.03 30.06 76.46
C SER A 483 -14.59 31.49 76.51
N PHE A 484 -15.80 31.72 75.98
CA PHE A 484 -16.40 33.06 75.87
C PHE A 484 -17.91 33.02 76.17
N GLU A 485 -18.28 32.41 77.30
CA GLU A 485 -19.61 32.53 77.93
C GLU A 485 -19.39 32.58 79.46
N ARG A 486 -18.57 33.54 79.89
CA ARG A 486 -18.48 34.02 81.29
C ARG A 486 -18.34 35.54 81.29
N THR A 487 -19.25 36.23 80.61
CA THR A 487 -19.59 37.61 80.96
C THR A 487 -20.99 37.92 80.43
N ASP A 488 -21.85 38.26 81.36
CA ASP A 488 -23.29 38.45 81.24
C ASP A 488 -23.62 39.83 80.63
N LYS A 489 -24.70 39.86 79.85
CA LYS A 489 -25.76 40.90 79.78
C LYS A 489 -25.47 42.30 79.25
N THR A 490 -26.13 42.58 78.12
CA THR A 490 -27.10 43.69 77.81
C THR A 490 -27.25 43.71 76.28
N GLY A 491 -28.38 43.84 75.59
CA GLY A 491 -29.81 44.04 75.85
C GLY A 491 -30.47 44.29 74.47
N ASP A 492 -31.76 43.94 74.33
CA ASP A 492 -32.76 44.35 73.31
C ASP A 492 -32.53 44.09 71.80
N SER A 493 -33.38 43.31 71.10
CA SER A 493 -34.75 43.61 70.58
C SER A 493 -34.71 44.69 69.48
N SER A 494 -35.29 44.58 68.28
CA SER A 494 -36.54 43.94 67.83
C SER A 494 -36.70 44.11 66.28
N PHE A 495 -37.47 43.20 65.64
CA PHE A 495 -38.43 43.43 64.51
C PHE A 495 -37.87 43.78 63.09
N ASN A 496 -38.44 43.37 61.93
CA ASN A 496 -39.63 42.59 61.55
C ASN A 496 -39.65 42.28 60.01
N GLN A 497 -40.49 41.32 59.60
CA GLN A 497 -41.42 41.35 58.42
C GLN A 497 -41.08 40.75 57.01
N SER A 498 -41.80 39.64 56.68
CA SER A 498 -42.61 39.27 55.46
C SER A 498 -42.03 39.37 54.01
N ARG A 499 -42.46 38.65 52.95
CA ARG A 499 -43.50 37.64 52.58
C ARG A 499 -43.28 37.17 51.10
N ASP A 500 -44.07 36.16 50.67
CA ASP A 500 -44.54 35.78 49.30
C ASP A 500 -43.52 35.19 48.27
N ALA A 501 -43.83 34.37 47.24
CA ALA A 501 -44.88 33.40 46.82
C ALA A 501 -44.49 32.74 45.44
N LEU A 502 -45.25 31.70 45.01
CA LEU A 502 -45.30 30.81 43.80
C LEU A 502 -44.75 31.31 42.41
N ASP A 503 -44.43 30.50 41.36
CA ASP A 503 -45.28 29.58 40.55
C ASP A 503 -44.51 28.84 39.39
N HIS A 504 -45.22 27.92 38.70
CA HIS A 504 -44.95 26.92 37.63
C HIS A 504 -44.52 27.38 36.21
N SER A 505 -43.95 26.46 35.40
CA SER A 505 -44.54 25.95 34.14
C SER A 505 -43.66 24.93 33.36
N VAL A 506 -44.33 24.08 32.57
CA VAL A 506 -43.88 22.98 31.70
C VAL A 506 -44.10 23.38 30.23
N TYR A 507 -43.27 22.91 29.29
CA TYR A 507 -43.66 22.72 27.88
C TYR A 507 -42.87 21.59 27.20
N GLU A 508 -43.57 20.84 26.36
CA GLU A 508 -43.18 19.67 25.56
C GLU A 508 -43.40 20.03 24.07
N GLN A 509 -42.56 19.58 23.12
CA GLN A 509 -42.97 19.24 21.74
C GLN A 509 -41.86 18.66 20.83
N ASN A 510 -42.31 17.70 20.01
CA ASN A 510 -41.68 16.83 19.00
C ASN A 510 -41.16 17.51 17.71
N TYR A 511 -40.20 16.87 17.03
CA TYR A 511 -40.12 16.52 15.57
C TYR A 511 -38.99 15.44 15.45
N GLY A 512 -39.01 14.32 14.71
CA GLY A 512 -39.82 13.83 13.59
C GLY A 512 -38.96 13.73 12.31
N CYS A 513 -38.63 12.51 11.83
CA CYS A 513 -38.46 12.04 10.42
C CYS A 513 -37.59 10.76 10.39
N ILE A 514 -38.10 9.54 10.13
CA ILE A 514 -38.61 8.88 8.91
C ILE A 514 -37.58 7.90 8.32
N VAL A 515 -37.95 6.63 8.40
CA VAL A 515 -37.42 5.45 7.71
C VAL A 515 -38.10 5.36 6.36
N ASN A 516 -37.39 4.97 5.29
CA ASN A 516 -38.03 4.33 4.14
C ASN A 516 -37.12 3.27 3.53
N ALA A 517 -37.67 2.07 3.46
CA ALA A 517 -37.22 0.95 2.64
C ALA A 517 -38.25 0.73 1.51
N ALA A 518 -37.72 0.35 0.35
CA ALA A 518 -38.30 -0.43 -0.76
C ALA A 518 -39.68 -0.06 -1.33
N PHE A 519 -39.77 0.05 -2.67
CA PHE A 519 -40.85 -0.60 -3.43
C PHE A 519 -40.47 -0.85 -4.90
N ASP A 520 -40.93 -1.99 -5.38
CA ASP A 520 -40.79 -2.60 -6.70
C ASP A 520 -41.90 -2.14 -7.68
N GLN A 521 -41.61 -2.27 -8.98
CA GLN A 521 -42.48 -2.50 -10.16
C GLN A 521 -43.66 -1.57 -10.51
N ASN A 522 -43.62 -1.01 -11.74
CA ASN A 522 -44.54 -1.37 -12.84
C ASN A 522 -44.20 -0.70 -14.18
N GLU A 523 -44.35 -1.49 -15.26
CA GLU A 523 -44.46 -1.12 -16.68
C GLU A 523 -45.58 -0.07 -16.97
N PRO A 524 -45.54 0.58 -18.15
CA PRO A 524 -46.48 0.15 -19.19
C PRO A 524 -45.91 0.14 -20.62
N GLN A 525 -46.42 -0.81 -21.43
CA GLN A 525 -46.45 -0.75 -22.89
C GLN A 525 -47.31 0.43 -23.38
N ASN A 526 -46.86 1.17 -24.40
CA ASN A 526 -47.62 1.32 -25.65
C ASN A 526 -46.85 1.99 -26.79
N THR A 527 -47.04 1.38 -27.95
CA THR A 527 -46.79 1.75 -29.36
C THR A 527 -47.19 3.18 -29.79
N TYR A 528 -46.43 3.80 -30.71
CA TYR A 528 -46.80 4.05 -32.13
C TYR A 528 -45.76 4.94 -32.88
N SER A 529 -45.37 4.48 -34.07
CA SER A 529 -45.00 5.19 -35.33
C SER A 529 -44.14 6.45 -35.34
N SER A 530 -42.97 6.40 -35.99
CA SER A 530 -42.73 6.73 -37.42
C SER A 530 -41.26 6.54 -37.77
#